data_AF-A0A3B0UV13-F1
#
_entry.id   AF-A0A3B0UV13-F1
#
_cell.length_a   1.000
_cell.length_b   1.000
_cell.length_c   1.000
_cell.angle_alpha   90.00
_cell.angle_beta   90.00
_cell.angle_gamma   90.00
#
_symmetry.space_group_name_H-M   'P 1'
#
loop_
_entity.id
_entity.type
_entity.pdbx_description
1 polymer ?
#
loop_
_entity_poly.entity_id
_entity_poly.type
_entity_poly.pdbx_seq_one_letter_code
_entity_poly.pdbx_strand_id
1 'polypeptide(L)' 'GTIEEVYEPFLIQEGYIMRTPRGREATELAYTHLGKTKNPEQGKLF' A
#
# COMPACT_ATOMS: atom_id res chain seq x y z
N GLY A 1 -4.90 20.69 -0.15
CA GLY A 1 -4.13 19.52 0.31
C GLY A 1 -5.11 18.40 0.41
N THR A 2 -5.03 17.46 -0.51
CA THR A 2 -5.91 16.29 -0.53
C THR A 2 -5.52 15.41 0.64
N ILE A 3 -6.49 14.70 1.21
CA ILE A 3 -6.29 13.72 2.29
C ILE A 3 -5.08 12.78 1.98
N GLU A 4 -4.90 12.43 0.71
CA GLU A 4 -3.81 11.57 0.23
C GLU A 4 -2.39 12.10 0.52
N GLU A 5 -2.14 13.42 0.45
CA GLU A 5 -0.80 13.99 0.68
C GLU A 5 -0.38 13.98 2.16
N VAL A 6 -1.34 13.88 3.08
CA VAL A 6 -1.08 13.91 4.53
C VAL A 6 -0.76 12.53 5.07
N TYR A 7 -1.45 11.49 4.56
CA TYR A 7 -1.32 10.12 5.11
C TYR A 7 -0.24 9.29 4.41
N GLU A 8 0.01 9.50 3.12
CA GLU A 8 1.07 8.79 2.40
C GLU A 8 2.45 8.86 3.04
N PRO A 9 2.97 10.04 3.45
CA PRO A 9 4.30 10.10 4.06
C PRO A 9 4.37 9.26 5.33
N PHE A 10 3.30 9.25 6.14
CA PHE A 10 3.21 8.40 7.33
C PHE A 10 3.18 6.91 6.98
N LEU A 11 2.33 6.50 6.05
CA LEU A 11 2.21 5.08 5.66
C LEU A 11 3.47 4.55 4.96
N ILE A 12 4.21 5.40 4.24
CA ILE A 12 5.50 5.05 3.65
C ILE A 12 6.58 4.96 4.73
N GLN A 13 6.61 5.92 5.67
CA GLN A 13 7.58 5.92 6.77
C GLN A 13 7.41 4.71 7.69
N GLU A 14 6.17 4.35 8.01
CA GLU A 14 5.84 3.15 8.80
C GLU A 14 6.00 1.84 8.02
N GLY A 15 6.30 1.90 6.72
CA GLY A 15 6.55 0.73 5.89
C GLY A 15 5.28 -0.04 5.47
N TYR A 16 4.10 0.57 5.57
CA TYR A 16 2.82 0.00 5.12
C TYR A 16 2.61 0.13 3.61
N ILE A 17 3.17 1.17 2.98
CA ILE A 17 3.10 1.40 1.54
C ILE A 17 4.50 1.57 0.98
N MET A 18 4.76 0.99 -0.19
CA MET A 18 5.98 1.21 -0.96
C MET A 18 5.68 1.79 -2.35
N ARG A 19 6.63 2.57 -2.87
CA ARG A 19 6.57 3.10 -4.25
C ARG A 19 7.25 2.12 -5.19
N THR A 20 6.54 1.71 -6.23
CA THR A 20 7.06 0.88 -7.32
C THR A 20 6.96 1.63 -8.65
N PRO A 21 7.68 1.22 -9.71
CA PRO A 21 7.52 1.80 -11.04
C PRO A 21 6.10 1.71 -11.62
N ARG A 22 5.26 0.82 -11.08
CA ARG A 22 3.86 0.61 -11.51
C ARG A 22 2.85 1.36 -10.64
N GLY A 23 3.28 1.98 -9.54
CA GLY A 23 2.42 2.71 -8.60
C GLY A 23 2.70 2.40 -7.13
N ARG A 24 1.74 2.74 -6.27
CA ARG A 24 1.77 2.45 -4.82
C ARG A 24 1.38 0.99 -4.58
N GLU A 25 2.18 0.25 -3.83
CA GLU A 25 1.87 -1.13 -3.43
C GLU A 25 1.84 -1.24 -1.90
N ALA A 26 0.83 -1.93 -1.35
CA ALA A 26 0.76 -2.26 0.07
C ALA A 26 1.77 -3.37 0.40
N THR A 27 2.52 -3.20 1.48
CA THR A 27 3.51 -4.18 1.94
C THR A 27 2.84 -5.32 2.72
N GLU A 28 3.57 -6.41 2.96
CA GLU A 28 3.10 -7.51 3.81
C GLU A 28 2.76 -7.04 5.23
N LEU A 29 3.47 -6.03 5.73
CA LEU A 29 3.18 -5.39 7.01
C LEU A 29 1.76 -4.80 7.03
N ALA A 30 1.33 -4.15 5.95
CA ALA A 30 -0.02 -3.59 5.85
C ALA A 30 -1.08 -4.69 5.80
N TYR A 31 -0.84 -5.76 5.05
CA TYR A 31 -1.75 -6.91 5.01
C TYR A 31 -1.89 -7.56 6.39
N THR A 32 -0.77 -7.77 7.09
CA THR A 32 -0.75 -8.35 8.43
C THR A 32 -1.46 -7.45 9.45
N HIS A 33 -1.18 -6.15 9.44
CA HIS A 33 -1.81 -5.17 10.34
C HIS A 33 -3.32 -5.05 10.14
N LEU A 34 -3.78 -5.19 8.89
CA LEU A 34 -5.20 -5.15 8.54
C LEU A 34 -5.89 -6.52 8.64
N GLY A 35 -5.17 -7.59 9.01
CA GLY A 35 -5.69 -8.96 9.05
C GLY A 35 -6.16 -9.48 7.68
N LYS A 36 -5.58 -8.96 6.59
CA LYS A 36 -5.94 -9.32 5.22
C LYS A 36 -4.87 -10.24 4.62
N THR A 37 -5.29 -11.18 3.78
CA THR A 37 -4.38 -11.96 2.94
C THR A 37 -4.09 -11.20 1.65
N LYS A 38 -2.80 -11.09 1.28
CA LYS A 38 -2.40 -10.50 0.00
C LYS A 38 -2.97 -11.38 -1.11
N ASN A 39 -3.97 -10.88 -1.85
CA ASN A 39 -4.50 -11.61 -2.99
C ASN A 39 -3.64 -11.27 -4.23
N PRO A 40 -2.87 -12.22 -4.78
CA PRO A 40 -2.00 -11.98 -5.94
C PRO A 40 -2.78 -11.60 -7.21
N GLU A 41 -4.10 -11.83 -7.25
CA GLU A 41 -4.95 -11.53 -8.41
C GLU A 41 -5.41 -10.05 -8.49
N GLN A 42 -5.20 -9.24 -7.44
CA GLN A 42 -5.66 -7.83 -7.42
C GLN A 42 -4.99 -6.91 -8.46
N GLY A 43 -3.91 -7.36 -9.12
CA GLY A 43 -3.23 -6.62 -10.19
C GLY A 43 -3.54 -7.08 -11.61
N LYS A 44 -4.47 -8.03 -11.81
CA LYS A 44 -4.78 -8.64 -13.12
C LYS A 44 -6.01 -8.06 -13.84
N LEU A 45 -6.55 -6.93 -13.39
CA LEU A 45 -7.46 -6.18 -14.26
C LEU A 45 -6.60 -5.47 -15.32
N PHE A 46 -6.25 -6.17 -16.40
CA PHE A 46 -5.98 -5.73 -17.78
C PHE A 46 -5.27 -6.87 -18.52
#